data_AF-A0A966QS34-F1
#
_entry.id   AF-A0A966QS34-F1
#
_cell.length_a   1.000
_cell.length_b   1.000
_cell.length_c   1.000
_cell.angle_alpha   90.00
_cell.angle_beta   90.00
_cell.angle_gamma   90.00
#
_symmetry.space_group_name_H-M   'P 1'
#
loop_
_entity.id
_entity.type
_entity.pdbx_description
1 polymer ?
#
loop_
_entity_poly.entity_id
_entity_poly.type
_entity_poly.pdbx_seq_one_letter_code
_entity_poly.pdbx_strand_id
1 'polypeptide(L)'
;MGLEAPQPLSDQHRTAGFDCGDTSLNHWLQQRALANQRSAATRTFVVCDGDGAVKAYVALASGAVSLLASPGRFRRNMPDPIPVVVLARLAVCSSVQGQGLSRALLADAF
;
A
#
# COMPACT_ATOMS: atom_id res chain seq x y z
N MET A 1 17.73 9.33 13.33
CA MET A 1 16.69 9.78 12.39
C MET A 1 15.52 8.83 12.51
N GLY A 2 14.40 9.30 13.04
CA GLY A 2 13.20 8.49 13.23
C GLY A 2 12.41 8.34 11.94
N LEU A 3 11.62 7.27 11.86
CA LEU A 3 10.59 7.13 10.86
C LEU A 3 9.33 7.83 11.36
N GLU A 4 8.61 8.48 10.46
CA GLU A 4 7.33 9.11 10.75
C GLU A 4 6.20 8.08 10.77
N ALA A 5 5.07 8.45 11.38
CA ALA A 5 3.87 7.63 11.34
C ALA A 5 3.36 7.49 9.88
N PRO A 6 2.63 6.42 9.54
CA PRO A 6 2.04 6.28 8.23
C PRO A 6 1.13 7.48 7.89
N GLN A 7 1.27 8.01 6.68
CA GLN A 7 0.50 9.16 6.22
C GLN A 7 0.09 9.01 4.74
N PRO A 8 -1.00 9.65 4.28
CA PRO A 8 -1.40 9.61 2.89
C PRO A 8 -0.31 10.15 1.95
N LEU A 9 -0.09 9.49 0.81
CA LEU A 9 0.87 9.94 -0.19
C LEU A 9 0.46 11.31 -0.75
N SER A 10 1.32 12.29 -0.61
CA SER A 10 1.25 13.60 -1.26
C SER A 10 2.44 13.86 -2.19
N ASP A 11 2.39 14.97 -2.91
CA ASP A 11 3.47 15.51 -3.75
C ASP A 11 4.70 15.99 -2.97
N GLN A 12 4.60 16.14 -1.66
CA GLN A 12 5.72 16.53 -0.80
C GLN A 12 6.68 15.37 -0.51
N HIS A 13 6.24 14.12 -0.69
CA HIS A 13 7.05 12.95 -0.40
C HIS A 13 8.05 12.66 -1.51
N ARG A 14 9.29 12.35 -1.13
CA ARG A 14 10.34 11.98 -2.07
C ARG A 14 10.29 10.48 -2.34
N THR A 15 9.73 10.10 -3.48
CA THR A 15 9.67 8.70 -3.97
C THR A 15 10.87 8.32 -4.84
N ALA A 16 11.60 9.31 -5.35
CA ALA A 16 12.83 9.09 -6.11
C ALA A 16 13.88 8.38 -5.24
N GLY A 17 14.52 7.36 -5.80
CA GLY A 17 15.51 6.55 -5.08
C GLY A 17 14.91 5.50 -4.13
N PHE A 18 13.59 5.36 -4.05
CA PHE A 18 12.97 4.22 -3.38
C PHE A 18 13.38 2.91 -4.06
N ASP A 19 13.92 1.98 -3.28
CA ASP A 19 14.27 0.65 -3.76
C ASP A 19 13.95 -0.43 -2.72
N CYS A 20 12.99 -1.31 -3.03
CA CYS A 20 12.67 -2.49 -2.24
C CYS A 20 13.22 -3.80 -2.82
N GLY A 21 14.05 -3.73 -3.87
CA GLY A 21 14.55 -4.89 -4.62
C GLY A 21 13.61 -5.39 -5.72
N ASP A 22 12.41 -4.81 -5.87
CA ASP A 22 11.46 -5.13 -6.94
C ASP A 22 11.23 -3.89 -7.82
N THR A 23 11.71 -3.94 -9.07
CA THR A 23 11.62 -2.83 -10.01
C THR A 23 10.18 -2.43 -10.34
N SER A 24 9.24 -3.38 -10.36
CA SER A 24 7.83 -3.12 -10.65
C SER A 24 7.19 -2.30 -9.54
N LEU A 25 7.46 -2.66 -8.28
CA LEU A 25 6.99 -1.90 -7.10
C LEU A 25 7.63 -0.51 -7.05
N ASN A 26 8.94 -0.42 -7.25
CA ASN A 26 9.67 0.84 -7.26
C ASN A 26 9.13 1.82 -8.32
N HIS A 27 9.01 1.38 -9.57
CA HIS A 27 8.51 2.22 -10.66
C HIS A 27 7.05 2.61 -10.47
N TRP A 28 6.21 1.70 -9.95
CA TRP A 28 4.81 2.02 -9.70
C TRP A 28 4.68 3.14 -8.67
N LEU A 29 5.44 3.11 -7.57
CA LEU A 29 5.44 4.16 -6.57
C LEU A 29 5.83 5.52 -7.20
N GLN A 30 6.91 5.52 -7.98
CA GLN A 30 7.48 6.75 -8.56
C GLN A 30 6.60 7.35 -9.66
N GLN A 31 5.92 6.52 -10.46
CA GLN A 31 5.27 6.98 -11.69
C GLN A 31 3.74 6.94 -11.64
N ARG A 32 3.13 6.12 -10.77
CA ARG A 32 1.70 5.82 -10.84
C ARG A 32 0.96 6.06 -9.53
N ALA A 33 1.57 5.87 -8.37
CA ALA A 33 0.87 5.88 -7.08
C ALA A 33 0.06 7.17 -6.84
N LEU A 34 0.67 8.34 -7.02
CA LEU A 34 -0.01 9.62 -6.80
C LEU A 34 -1.15 9.87 -7.80
N ALA A 35 -0.95 9.51 -9.07
CA ALA A 35 -2.00 9.62 -10.09
C ALA A 35 -3.18 8.68 -9.79
N ASN A 36 -2.89 7.45 -9.37
CA ASN A 36 -3.89 6.48 -8.96
C ASN A 36 -4.66 6.92 -7.71
N GLN A 37 -4.02 7.63 -6.79
CA GLN A 37 -4.71 8.22 -5.64
C GLN A 37 -5.63 9.36 -6.04
N ARG A 38 -5.18 10.24 -6.95
CA ARG A 38 -6.01 11.34 -7.48
C ARG A 38 -7.23 10.84 -8.24
N SER A 39 -7.11 9.72 -8.97
CA SER A 39 -8.23 9.08 -9.66
C SER A 39 -9.06 8.14 -8.78
N ALA A 40 -8.74 8.05 -7.48
CA ALA A 40 -9.36 7.13 -6.52
C ALA A 40 -9.24 5.63 -6.86
N ALA A 41 -8.31 5.25 -7.77
CA ALA A 41 -8.02 3.87 -8.09
C ALA A 41 -7.35 3.13 -6.93
N THR A 42 -6.49 3.82 -6.18
CA THR A 42 -5.87 3.29 -4.94
C THR A 42 -5.68 4.40 -3.91
N ARG A 43 -5.90 4.13 -2.63
CA ARG A 43 -5.36 4.98 -1.55
C ARG A 43 -3.97 4.48 -1.18
N THR A 44 -2.98 5.35 -1.11
CA THR A 44 -1.60 4.98 -0.79
C THR A 44 -1.16 5.67 0.49
N PHE A 45 -0.65 4.90 1.44
CA PHE A 45 -0.03 5.39 2.66
C PHE A 45 1.45 5.11 2.62
N VAL A 46 2.25 6.05 3.13
CA VAL A 46 3.71 6.00 3.15
C VAL A 46 4.24 6.21 4.56
N VAL A 47 5.38 5.59 4.84
CA VAL A 47 6.24 5.91 5.99
C VAL A 47 7.49 6.57 5.45
N CYS A 48 7.86 7.70 6.04
CA CYS A 48 9.00 8.51 5.60
C CYS A 48 10.06 8.64 6.69
N ASP A 49 11.29 8.97 6.28
CA ASP A 49 12.27 9.52 7.21
C ASP A 49 12.03 11.03 7.42
N GLY A 50 12.76 11.63 8.36
CA GLY A 50 12.63 13.06 8.69
C GLY A 50 13.01 14.03 7.56
N ASP A 51 13.60 13.54 6.46
CA ASP A 51 13.83 14.34 5.27
C ASP A 51 12.70 14.16 4.23
N GLY A 52 11.64 13.41 4.55
CA GLY A 52 10.51 13.12 3.68
C GLY A 52 10.78 12.07 2.60
N ALA A 53 11.87 11.30 2.68
CA ALA A 53 12.09 10.18 1.75
C ALA A 53 11.24 8.97 2.16
N VAL A 54 10.50 8.42 1.18
CA VAL A 54 9.66 7.24 1.42
C VAL A 54 10.55 6.04 1.75
N LYS A 55 10.23 5.36 2.85
CA LYS A 55 10.90 4.14 3.32
C LYS A 55 10.03 2.90 3.26
N ALA A 56 8.71 3.07 3.24
CA ALA A 56 7.78 1.98 2.99
C ALA A 56 6.44 2.55 2.50
N TYR A 57 5.66 1.74 1.80
CA TYR A 57 4.32 2.13 1.37
C TYR A 57 3.36 0.95 1.28
N VAL A 58 2.08 1.25 1.39
CA VAL A 58 0.97 0.34 1.12
C VAL A 58 -0.07 1.01 0.24
N ALA A 59 -0.61 0.29 -0.72
CA ALA A 59 -1.69 0.74 -1.59
C ALA A 59 -2.91 -0.17 -1.45
N LEU A 60 -4.06 0.43 -1.16
CA LEU A 60 -5.34 -0.25 -1.01
C LEU A 60 -6.32 0.17 -2.10
N ALA A 61 -7.11 -0.76 -2.59
CA ALA A 61 -8.21 -0.51 -3.53
C ALA A 61 -9.50 -1.15 -3.05
N SER A 62 -10.64 -0.53 -3.36
CA SER A 62 -11.94 -1.18 -3.23
C SER A 62 -12.10 -2.22 -4.33
N GLY A 63 -12.65 -3.38 -3.98
CA GLY A 63 -12.92 -4.46 -4.93
C GLY A 63 -14.17 -5.24 -4.55
N ALA A 64 -14.55 -6.15 -5.44
CA ALA A 64 -15.62 -7.09 -5.19
C ALA A 64 -15.26 -8.44 -5.83
N VAL A 65 -15.57 -9.54 -5.13
CA VAL A 65 -15.29 -10.90 -5.59
C VAL A 65 -16.60 -11.65 -5.76
N SER A 66 -16.75 -12.38 -6.85
CA SER A 66 -17.94 -13.21 -7.06
C SER A 66 -18.10 -14.22 -5.93
N LEU A 67 -19.34 -14.38 -5.46
CA LEU A 67 -19.69 -15.36 -4.43
C LEU A 67 -19.37 -16.80 -4.85
N LEU A 68 -19.51 -17.12 -6.15
CA LEU A 68 -19.24 -18.45 -6.69
C LEU A 68 -17.75 -18.76 -6.82
N ALA A 69 -16.93 -17.74 -7.04
CA ALA A 69 -15.47 -17.88 -7.10
C ALA A 69 -14.80 -17.90 -5.71
N SER A 70 -15.59 -17.72 -4.63
CA SER A 70 -15.08 -17.56 -3.27
C SER A 70 -15.12 -18.87 -2.46
N PRO A 71 -14.10 -19.17 -1.62
CA PRO A 71 -14.12 -20.34 -0.75
C PRO A 71 -15.35 -20.40 0.15
N GLY A 72 -15.86 -21.61 0.43
CA GLY A 72 -17.11 -21.82 1.18
C GLY A 72 -17.23 -21.05 2.49
N ARG A 73 -16.13 -20.92 3.25
CA ARG A 73 -16.09 -20.15 4.51
C ARG A 73 -16.23 -18.64 4.30
N PHE A 74 -15.76 -18.12 3.17
CA PHE A 74 -15.72 -16.68 2.87
C PHE A 74 -17.06 -16.18 2.33
N ARG A 75 -17.84 -17.05 1.67
CA ARG A 75 -19.15 -16.70 1.11
C ARG A 75 -20.35 -16.86 2.06
N ARG A 76 -20.17 -17.53 3.20
CA ARG A 76 -21.29 -17.83 4.10
C ARG A 76 -21.91 -16.53 4.63
N ASN A 77 -23.20 -16.31 4.34
CA ASN A 77 -23.96 -15.10 4.73
C ASN A 77 -23.42 -13.78 4.15
N MET A 78 -22.69 -13.80 3.04
CA MET A 78 -22.21 -12.59 2.35
C MET A 78 -23.08 -12.23 1.15
N PRO A 79 -23.17 -10.93 0.79
CA PRO A 79 -23.82 -10.50 -0.45
C PRO A 79 -23.04 -10.95 -1.69
N ASP A 80 -23.67 -10.92 -2.86
CA ASP A 80 -23.02 -11.12 -4.16
C ASP A 80 -23.08 -9.82 -4.99
N PRO A 81 -21.95 -9.23 -5.38
CA PRO A 81 -20.58 -9.67 -5.09
C PRO A 81 -20.14 -9.37 -3.65
N ILE A 82 -19.16 -10.14 -3.15
CA ILE A 82 -18.58 -9.97 -1.81
C ILE A 82 -17.68 -8.73 -1.82
N PRO A 83 -17.97 -7.68 -1.04
CA PRO A 83 -17.13 -6.50 -0.97
C PRO A 83 -15.80 -6.83 -0.28
N VAL A 84 -14.69 -6.36 -0.85
CA VAL A 84 -13.35 -6.57 -0.31
C VAL A 84 -12.52 -5.28 -0.38
N VAL A 85 -11.50 -5.21 0.47
CA VAL A 85 -10.37 -4.29 0.29
C VAL A 85 -9.21 -5.10 -0.26
N VAL A 86 -8.70 -4.69 -1.42
CA VAL A 86 -7.56 -5.31 -2.08
C VAL A 86 -6.29 -4.65 -1.58
N LEU A 87 -5.41 -5.43 -0.96
CA LEU A 87 -4.01 -5.05 -0.72
C LEU A 87 -3.27 -5.08 -2.07
N ALA A 88 -3.34 -3.98 -2.81
CA ALA A 88 -2.86 -3.92 -4.18
C ALA A 88 -1.33 -4.00 -4.24
N ARG A 89 -0.63 -3.28 -3.36
CA ARG A 89 0.83 -3.24 -3.28
C ARG A 89 1.30 -2.98 -1.85
N LEU A 90 2.41 -3.58 -1.47
CA LEU A 90 3.10 -3.36 -0.20
C LEU A 90 4.59 -3.50 -0.44
N ALA A 91 5.38 -2.51 0.00
CA ALA A 91 6.83 -2.55 -0.15
C ALA A 91 7.53 -1.83 1.01
N VAL A 92 8.71 -2.31 1.36
CA VAL A 92 9.62 -1.69 2.34
C VAL A 92 10.99 -1.55 1.67
N CYS A 93 11.55 -0.35 1.74
CA CYS A 93 12.86 -0.03 1.18
C CYS A 93 13.94 -0.92 1.81
N SER A 94 14.84 -1.45 0.97
CA SER A 94 15.87 -2.42 1.36
C SER A 94 16.73 -1.94 2.54
N SER A 95 16.94 -0.63 2.66
CA SER A 95 17.71 -0.02 3.76
C SER A 95 17.06 -0.18 5.15
N VAL A 96 15.76 -0.50 5.23
CA VAL A 96 14.99 -0.60 6.48
C VAL A 96 14.17 -1.89 6.60
N GLN A 97 14.46 -2.89 5.75
CA GLN A 97 13.83 -4.20 5.85
C GLN A 97 14.21 -4.92 7.17
N GLY A 98 13.38 -5.87 7.59
CA GLY A 98 13.59 -6.63 8.83
C GLY A 98 13.18 -5.91 10.13
N GLN A 99 12.72 -4.65 10.05
CA GLN A 99 12.34 -3.84 11.22
C GLN A 99 10.84 -3.90 11.55
N GLY A 100 10.08 -4.80 10.93
CA GLY A 100 8.63 -4.95 11.18
C GLY A 100 7.75 -3.86 10.55
N LEU A 101 8.29 -2.99 9.70
CA LEU A 101 7.55 -1.88 9.08
C LEU A 101 6.34 -2.31 8.26
N SER A 102 6.43 -3.43 7.52
CA SER A 102 5.29 -3.97 6.78
C SER A 102 4.10 -4.26 7.68
N ARG A 103 4.36 -4.81 8.87
CA ARG A 103 3.32 -5.14 9.86
C ARG A 103 2.72 -3.87 10.46
N ALA A 104 3.56 -2.88 10.78
CA ALA A 104 3.11 -1.59 11.30
C ALA A 104 2.22 -0.87 10.27
N LEU A 105 2.62 -0.85 9.00
CA LEU A 105 1.83 -0.28 7.90
C LEU A 105 0.47 -0.96 7.72
N LEU A 106 0.44 -2.29 7.77
CA LEU A 106 -0.82 -3.03 7.65
C LEU A 106 -1.73 -2.83 8.86
N ALA A 107 -1.19 -2.67 10.06
CA ALA A 107 -1.98 -2.41 11.26
C ALA A 107 -2.63 -1.02 11.28
N ASP A 108 -2.04 -0.05 10.57
CA ASP A 108 -2.59 1.31 10.44
C ASP A 108 -3.55 1.44 9.25
N ALA A 109 -3.31 0.67 8.18
CA ALA A 109 -4.10 0.69 6.96
C ALA A 109 -5.45 -0.05 7.05
N PHE A 110 -5.69 -0.84 8.11
CA PHE A 110 -6.88 -1.68 8.31
C PHE A 110 -7.58 -1.40 9.65
#